data_AF-A0A1R3L4L5-F1
#
_entry.id   AF-A0A1R3L4L5-F1
#
_cell.length_a   1.000
_cell.length_b   1.000
_cell.length_c   1.000
_cell.angle_alpha   90.00
_cell.angle_beta   90.00
_cell.angle_gamma   90.00
#
_symmetry.space_group_name_H-M   'P 1'
#
loop_
_entity.id
_entity.type
_entity.pdbx_description
1 polymer ?
#
loop_
_entity_poly.entity_id
_entity_poly.type
_entity_poly.pdbx_seq_one_letter_code
_entity_poly.pdbx_strand_id
1 'polypeptide(L)'
;MENGGSKNWQKACFVPTKSDAFVVGFRRWLNKYAGGEVDWRGKFSGALPPSPPREQLMDSAAYKGLNALEVILQVLAIGLIGIVAATKQNVMSVVSIAIICFSASRWLAHFINKTFHYHDYNHAFL
;
A
#
# COMPACT_ATOMS: atom_id res chain seq x y z
N MET A 1 24.94 -26.99 9.13
CA MET A 1 23.71 -26.24 9.46
C MET A 1 22.57 -26.90 8.71
N GLU A 2 21.71 -27.61 9.44
CA GLU A 2 20.61 -28.43 8.92
C GLU A 2 19.44 -27.49 8.56
N ASN A 3 19.58 -26.78 7.44
CA ASN A 3 18.65 -25.73 7.03
C ASN A 3 17.27 -26.32 6.73
N GLY A 4 16.23 -25.71 7.29
CA GLY A 4 14.85 -26.19 7.26
C GLY A 4 14.25 -26.34 5.87
N GLY A 5 14.40 -27.52 5.26
CA GLY A 5 13.66 -27.93 4.07
C GLY A 5 12.17 -28.18 4.35
N SER A 6 11.38 -28.46 3.30
CA SER A 6 9.92 -28.66 3.40
C SER A 6 9.48 -29.69 4.46
N LYS A 7 10.37 -30.62 4.83
CA LYS A 7 10.17 -31.64 5.86
C LYS A 7 10.37 -31.12 7.30
N ASN A 8 11.20 -30.10 7.51
CA ASN A 8 11.56 -29.53 8.81
C ASN A 8 11.00 -28.11 9.02
N TRP A 9 9.97 -27.73 8.28
CA TRP A 9 9.41 -26.37 8.24
C TRP A 9 8.94 -25.83 9.60
N GLN A 10 8.50 -26.69 10.53
CA GLN A 10 8.10 -26.26 11.88
C GLN A 10 9.26 -25.75 12.73
N LYS A 11 10.51 -26.14 12.39
CA LYS A 11 11.72 -25.60 13.03
C LYS A 11 12.14 -24.25 12.43
N ALA A 12 11.74 -23.98 11.18
CA ALA A 12 12.06 -22.75 10.47
C ALA A 12 10.97 -21.67 10.60
N CYS A 13 9.71 -22.08 10.80
CA CYS A 13 8.58 -21.16 10.93
C CYS A 13 7.89 -21.37 12.28
N PHE A 14 7.94 -20.36 13.14
CA PHE A 14 7.19 -20.33 14.38
C PHE A 14 5.73 -19.96 14.08
N VAL A 15 4.81 -20.90 14.35
CA VAL A 15 3.36 -20.73 14.16
C VAL A 15 2.65 -21.01 15.49
N PRO A 16 2.65 -20.04 16.40
CA PRO A 16 2.22 -20.25 17.79
C PRO A 16 0.72 -20.11 18.00
N THR A 17 -0.02 -19.59 17.02
CA THR A 17 -1.41 -19.17 17.23
C THR A 17 -2.42 -20.17 16.67
N LYS A 18 -3.64 -20.19 17.24
CA LYS A 18 -4.73 -21.05 16.76
C LYS A 18 -5.16 -20.73 15.32
N SER A 19 -5.02 -19.48 14.89
CA SER A 19 -5.32 -19.07 13.51
C SER A 19 -4.37 -19.71 12.48
N ASP A 20 -3.17 -20.12 12.91
CA ASP A 20 -2.21 -20.77 12.04
C ASP A 20 -2.56 -22.25 11.75
N ALA A 21 -3.56 -22.81 12.44
CA ALA A 21 -3.92 -24.22 12.34
C ALA A 21 -4.20 -24.67 10.89
N PHE A 22 -4.81 -23.81 10.07
CA PHE A 22 -5.06 -24.11 8.65
C PHE A 22 -3.78 -24.11 7.81
N VAL A 23 -2.84 -23.19 8.08
CA VAL A 23 -1.53 -23.16 7.41
C VAL A 23 -0.74 -24.43 7.75
N VAL A 24 -0.75 -24.83 9.02
CA VAL A 24 -0.14 -26.08 9.49
C VAL A 24 -0.79 -27.29 8.85
N GLY A 25 -2.12 -27.33 8.81
CA GLY A 25 -2.89 -28.41 8.19
C GLY A 25 -2.58 -28.56 6.70
N PHE A 26 -2.58 -27.43 5.97
CA PHE A 26 -2.24 -27.40 4.56
C PHE A 26 -0.81 -27.91 4.30
N ARG A 27 0.19 -27.44 5.06
CA ARG A 27 1.58 -27.90 4.92
C ARG A 27 1.73 -29.40 5.22
N ARG A 28 1.02 -29.93 6.22
CA ARG A 28 0.99 -31.38 6.51
C ARG A 28 0.36 -32.17 5.37
N TRP A 29 -0.75 -31.68 4.82
CA TRP A 29 -1.40 -32.28 3.65
C TRP A 29 -0.47 -32.27 2.43
N LEU A 30 0.18 -31.13 2.13
CA LEU A 30 1.10 -30.98 1.00
C LEU A 30 2.30 -31.93 1.13
N ASN A 31 2.87 -32.05 2.33
CA ASN A 31 3.95 -32.99 2.59
C ASN A 31 3.51 -34.45 2.42
N LYS A 32 2.30 -34.80 2.86
CA LYS A 32 1.79 -36.17 2.82
C LYS A 32 1.39 -36.61 1.41
N TYR A 33 0.77 -35.72 0.63
CA TYR A 33 0.12 -36.07 -0.63
C TYR A 33 0.82 -35.53 -1.87
N ALA A 34 1.62 -34.46 -1.76
CA ALA A 34 2.32 -33.84 -2.89
C ALA A 34 3.85 -33.85 -2.74
N GLY A 35 4.39 -34.57 -1.75
CA GLY A 35 5.85 -34.63 -1.52
C GLY A 35 6.47 -33.34 -0.96
N GLY A 36 5.63 -32.38 -0.54
CA GLY A 36 6.07 -31.10 0.04
C GLY A 36 6.37 -30.01 -0.99
N GLU A 37 6.05 -30.25 -2.26
CA GLU A 37 6.14 -29.27 -3.34
C GLU A 37 4.88 -29.35 -4.21
N VAL A 38 4.55 -28.27 -4.91
CA VAL A 38 3.47 -28.30 -5.89
C VAL A 38 4.08 -28.75 -7.22
N ASP A 39 3.61 -29.87 -7.76
CA ASP A 39 3.99 -30.29 -9.11
C ASP A 39 3.38 -29.35 -10.15
N TRP A 40 4.16 -28.37 -10.58
CA TRP A 40 3.80 -27.42 -11.62
C TRP A 40 3.83 -28.03 -13.03
N ARG A 41 4.15 -29.32 -13.18
CA ARG A 41 4.22 -30.07 -14.45
C ARG A 41 5.04 -29.36 -15.53
N GLY A 42 6.12 -28.68 -15.12
CA GLY A 42 6.98 -27.91 -16.01
C GLY A 42 6.35 -26.66 -16.63
N LYS A 43 5.12 -26.27 -16.23
CA LYS A 43 4.46 -25.06 -16.74
C LYS A 43 5.08 -23.76 -16.22
N PHE A 44 5.77 -23.83 -15.10
CA PHE A 44 6.41 -22.69 -14.44
C PHE A 44 7.84 -23.08 -14.07
N SER A 45 8.81 -22.25 -14.47
CA SER A 45 10.25 -22.50 -14.25
C SER A 45 10.72 -22.13 -12.83
N GLY A 46 9.81 -21.71 -11.95
CA GLY A 46 10.14 -21.12 -10.65
C GLY A 46 10.75 -19.72 -10.73
N ALA A 47 11.16 -19.27 -11.93
CA ALA A 47 11.58 -17.89 -12.16
C ALA A 47 10.37 -16.98 -12.04
N LEU A 48 10.45 -16.00 -11.14
CA LEU A 48 9.46 -14.95 -11.08
C LEU A 48 9.54 -14.14 -12.38
N PRO A 49 8.38 -13.78 -13.00
CA PRO A 49 8.39 -12.79 -14.06
C PRO A 49 9.00 -11.49 -13.53
N PRO A 50 9.65 -10.68 -14.38
CA PRO A 50 10.18 -9.40 -13.95
C PRO A 50 9.06 -8.60 -13.29
N SER A 51 9.32 -8.09 -12.08
CA SER A 51 8.34 -7.29 -11.36
C SER A 51 7.98 -6.07 -12.20
N PRO A 52 6.69 -5.82 -12.47
CA PRO A 52 6.29 -4.61 -13.17
C PRO A 52 6.73 -3.37 -12.39
N PRO A 53 6.84 -2.21 -13.06
CA PRO A 53 7.24 -0.96 -12.40
C PRO A 53 6.38 -0.70 -11.16
N ARG A 54 7.03 -0.25 -10.08
CA ARG A 54 6.43 -0.01 -8.77
C ARG A 54 5.15 0.84 -8.85
N GLU A 55 5.15 1.84 -9.73
CA GLU A 55 4.04 2.75 -9.96
C GLU A 55 2.80 2.03 -10.49
N GLN A 56 2.99 0.99 -11.30
CA GLN A 56 1.91 0.18 -11.86
C GLN A 56 1.29 -0.76 -10.81
N LEU A 57 2.09 -1.24 -9.85
CA LEU A 57 1.61 -2.07 -8.75
C LEU A 57 0.80 -1.27 -7.72
N MET A 58 1.14 0.00 -7.54
CA MET A 58 0.46 0.91 -6.60
C MET A 58 -0.58 1.80 -7.29
N ASP A 59 -0.85 1.58 -8.57
CA ASP A 59 -1.86 2.30 -9.32
C ASP A 59 -3.27 1.90 -8.86
N SER A 60 -3.76 2.59 -7.83
CA SER A 60 -5.10 2.40 -7.31
C SER A 60 -6.01 3.56 -7.71
N ALA A 61 -7.26 3.24 -8.07
CA ALA A 61 -8.29 4.24 -8.33
C ALA A 61 -8.46 5.21 -7.14
N ALA A 62 -8.30 4.69 -5.92
CA ALA A 62 -8.34 5.49 -4.69
C ALA A 62 -7.19 6.52 -4.63
N TYR A 63 -5.95 6.12 -4.92
CA TYR A 63 -4.80 7.03 -4.96
C TYR A 63 -5.00 8.16 -5.97
N LYS A 64 -5.43 7.83 -7.20
CA LYS A 64 -5.73 8.82 -8.24
C LYS A 64 -6.83 9.80 -7.82
N GLY A 65 -7.91 9.28 -7.24
CA GLY A 65 -9.03 10.10 -6.78
C GLY A 65 -8.64 11.06 -5.65
N LEU A 66 -7.87 10.58 -4.66
CA LEU A 66 -7.42 11.41 -3.55
C LEU A 66 -6.40 12.46 -3.98
N ASN A 67 -5.48 12.13 -4.90
CA ASN A 67 -4.54 13.08 -5.48
C ASN A 67 -5.26 14.17 -6.30
N ALA A 68 -6.28 13.80 -7.07
CA ALA A 68 -7.11 14.77 -7.78
C ALA A 68 -7.84 15.70 -6.80
N LEU A 69 -8.41 15.16 -5.71
CA LEU A 69 -9.06 15.94 -4.67
C LEU A 69 -8.09 16.92 -3.99
N GLU A 70 -6.86 16.49 -3.70
CA GLU A 70 -5.80 17.36 -3.15
C GLU A 70 -5.58 18.60 -4.02
N VAL A 71 -5.43 18.40 -5.34
CA VAL A 71 -5.20 19.46 -6.32
C VAL A 71 -6.42 20.38 -6.41
N ILE A 72 -7.64 19.82 -6.44
CA ILE A 72 -8.89 20.59 -6.47
C ILE A 72 -8.99 21.51 -5.24
N LEU A 73 -8.70 21.00 -4.04
CA LEU A 73 -8.69 21.79 -2.80
C LEU A 73 -7.69 22.95 -2.85
N GLN A 74 -6.48 22.73 -3.40
CA GLN A 74 -5.48 23.79 -3.59
C GLN A 74 -5.94 24.85 -4.60
N VAL A 75 -6.48 24.44 -5.74
CA VAL A 75 -6.99 25.35 -6.77
C VAL A 75 -8.15 26.19 -6.23
N LEU A 76 -9.06 25.58 -5.47
CA LEU A 76 -10.16 26.30 -4.80
C LEU A 76 -9.62 27.31 -3.79
N ALA A 77 -8.64 26.95 -2.96
CA ALA A 77 -8.04 27.88 -2.00
C ALA A 77 -7.43 29.12 -2.67
N ILE A 78 -6.64 28.92 -3.74
CA ILE A 78 -6.01 30.01 -4.50
C ILE A 78 -7.07 30.87 -5.20
N GLY A 79 -8.08 30.22 -5.81
CA GLY A 79 -9.17 30.91 -6.49
C GLY A 79 -9.97 31.82 -5.55
N LEU A 80 -10.27 31.35 -4.33
CA LEU A 80 -10.96 32.15 -3.32
C LEU A 80 -10.18 33.41 -2.92
N ILE A 81 -8.85 33.32 -2.78
CA ILE A 81 -8.00 34.48 -2.51
C ILE A 81 -8.04 35.48 -3.67
N GLY A 82 -8.03 34.99 -4.91
CA GLY A 82 -8.16 35.83 -6.12
C GLY A 82 -9.50 36.58 -6.17
N ILE A 83 -10.61 35.92 -5.82
CA ILE A 83 -11.94 36.53 -5.79
C ILE A 83 -12.03 37.64 -4.73
N VAL A 84 -11.46 37.43 -3.55
CA VAL A 84 -11.41 38.45 -2.48
C VAL A 84 -10.71 39.71 -2.96
N ALA A 85 -9.58 39.56 -3.67
CA ALA A 85 -8.84 40.69 -4.22
C ALA A 85 -9.67 41.48 -5.26
N ALA A 86 -10.55 40.82 -6.00
CA ALA A 86 -11.37 41.43 -7.05
C ALA A 86 -12.70 42.04 -6.55
N THR A 87 -13.34 41.46 -5.53
CA THR A 87 -14.77 41.72 -5.27
C THR A 87 -15.11 42.47 -3.97
N LYS A 88 -14.14 42.76 -3.09
CA LYS A 88 -14.38 43.37 -1.76
C LYS A 88 -15.51 42.70 -0.95
N GLN A 89 -15.82 41.42 -1.23
CA GLN A 89 -16.76 40.60 -0.46
C GLN A 89 -16.28 40.45 0.99
N ASN A 90 -17.11 39.87 1.88
CA ASN A 90 -16.75 39.62 3.28
C ASN A 90 -15.44 38.82 3.40
N VAL A 91 -14.34 39.57 3.51
CA VAL A 91 -12.96 39.13 3.38
C VAL A 91 -12.66 38.04 4.40
N MET A 92 -13.20 38.17 5.61
CA MET A 92 -12.92 37.25 6.72
C MET A 92 -13.43 35.83 6.46
N SER A 93 -14.65 35.69 5.94
CA SER A 93 -15.25 34.36 5.70
C SER A 93 -14.55 33.64 4.55
N VAL A 94 -14.31 34.34 3.44
CA VAL A 94 -13.68 33.75 2.25
C VAL A 94 -12.23 33.37 2.51
N VAL A 95 -11.48 34.22 3.23
CA VAL A 95 -10.10 33.91 3.65
C VAL A 95 -10.07 32.71 4.60
N SER A 96 -11.01 32.60 5.53
CA SER A 96 -11.09 31.45 6.45
C SER A 96 -11.31 30.14 5.69
N ILE A 97 -12.23 30.13 4.72
CA ILE A 97 -12.49 28.96 3.88
C ILE A 97 -11.24 28.59 3.06
N ALA A 98 -10.55 29.58 2.47
CA ALA A 98 -9.32 29.34 1.72
C ALA A 98 -8.22 28.70 2.58
N ILE A 99 -8.04 29.17 3.82
CA ILE A 99 -7.08 28.60 4.78
C ILE A 99 -7.46 27.14 5.11
N ILE A 100 -8.74 26.86 5.36
CA ILE A 100 -9.21 25.49 5.66
C ILE A 100 -8.97 24.57 4.47
N CYS A 101 -9.32 24.98 3.25
CA CYS A 101 -9.09 24.19 2.04
C CYS A 101 -7.60 23.88 1.82
N PHE A 102 -6.73 24.87 2.00
CA PHE A 102 -5.28 24.67 1.87
C PHE A 102 -4.74 23.73 2.96
N SER A 103 -5.17 23.91 4.21
CA SER A 103 -4.76 23.06 5.33
C SER A 103 -5.20 21.61 5.13
N ALA A 104 -6.45 21.40 4.69
CA ALA A 104 -7.00 20.10 4.36
C ALA A 104 -6.23 19.43 3.21
N SER A 105 -5.85 20.19 2.18
CA SER A 105 -5.03 19.68 1.09
C SER A 105 -3.65 19.20 1.57
N ARG A 106 -2.96 19.98 2.41
CA ARG A 106 -1.65 19.58 2.97
C ARG A 106 -1.74 18.35 3.87
N TRP A 107 -2.79 18.27 4.68
CA TRP A 107 -3.04 17.09 5.50
C TRP A 107 -3.32 15.87 4.64
N LEU A 108 -4.14 16.03 3.59
CA LEU A 108 -4.47 14.96 2.65
C LEU A 108 -3.24 14.46 1.90
N ALA A 109 -2.35 15.36 1.45
CA ALA A 109 -1.07 15.00 0.84
C ALA A 109 -0.22 14.11 1.74
N HIS A 110 -0.10 14.50 3.02
CA HIS A 110 0.63 13.71 4.01
C HIS A 110 -0.05 12.36 4.29
N PHE A 111 -1.38 12.33 4.35
CA PHE A 111 -2.15 11.10 4.51
C PHE A 111 -1.97 10.14 3.33
N ILE A 112 -2.04 10.65 2.09
CA ILE A 112 -1.82 9.87 0.87
C ILE A 112 -0.42 9.27 0.90
N ASN A 113 0.60 10.08 1.22
CA ASN A 113 1.98 9.61 1.28
C ASN A 113 2.17 8.54 2.37
N LYS A 114 1.58 8.70 3.54
CA LYS A 114 1.70 7.69 4.61
C LYS A 114 1.00 6.36 4.29
N THR A 115 -0.11 6.42 3.56
CA THR A 115 -1.02 5.26 3.37
C THR A 115 -0.72 4.50 2.08
N PHE A 116 -0.50 5.23 0.99
CA PHE A 116 -0.35 4.66 -0.35
C PHE A 116 1.11 4.62 -0.79
N HIS A 117 1.99 5.43 -0.21
CA HIS A 117 3.42 5.28 -0.48
C HIS A 117 3.94 4.11 0.34
N TYR A 118 4.49 3.12 -0.36
CA TYR A 118 5.16 2.01 0.28
C TYR A 118 6.37 2.51 1.08
N HIS A 119 6.33 2.32 2.39
CA HIS A 119 7.54 2.38 3.21
C HIS A 119 8.29 1.07 2.99
N ASP A 120 9.47 1.14 2.38
CA ASP A 120 10.32 -0.03 2.21
C ASP A 120 10.55 -0.68 3.57
N TYR A 121 9.92 -1.83 3.81
CA TYR A 121 10.25 -2.66 4.96
C TYR A 121 11.62 -3.26 4.67
N ASN A 122 12.66 -2.54 5.09
CA ASN A 122 14.05 -2.98 5.10
C ASN A 122 14.24 -4.12 6.12
N HIS A 123 13.70 -5.29 5.82
CA HIS A 123 14.08 -6.54 6.47
C HIS A 123 14.81 -7.48 5.49
N ALA A 124 14.99 -7.08 4.24
CA ALA A 124 15.76 -7.80 3.24
C ALA A 124 17.16 -7.19 3.02
N PHE A 125 17.84 -6.81 4.11
CA PHE A 125 19.30 -6.73 4.09
C PHE A 125 19.84 -8.09 4.53
N LEU A 126 20.29 -8.87 3.56
CA LEU A 126 21.21 -9.99 3.71
C LEU A 126 22.60 -9.52 3.26
#